data_AF-K9XX00-F1
#
_entry.id   AF-K9XX00-F1
#
_cell.length_a   1.000
_cell.length_b   1.000
_cell.length_c   1.000
_cell.angle_alpha   90.00
_cell.angle_beta   90.00
_cell.angle_gamma   90.00
#
_symmetry.space_group_name_H-M   'P 1'
#
loop_
_entity.id
_entity.type
_entity.pdbx_description
1 polymer ?
#
loop_
_entity_poly.entity_id
_entity_poly.type
_entity_poly.pdbx_seq_one_letter_code
_entity_poly.pdbx_strand_id
1 'polypeptide(L)'
;MEEQEKEQNKRINQHQRLINNLRERLKSVETDVEPDGRISEAFDALDNHLDDVEQRLSKRLDEHDKRFDRLEHKVNQLGSKLDIIIEHLTSINDLPEE
;
A
#
# COMPACT_ATOMS: atom_id res chain seq x y z
N MET A 1 2.02 49.82 46.40
CA MET A 1 1.90 50.31 45.01
C MET A 1 3.08 49.81 44.18
N GLU A 2 4.34 50.09 44.56
CA GLU A 2 5.54 49.59 43.84
C GLU A 2 5.67 48.06 43.75
N GLU A 3 5.33 47.31 44.80
CA GLU A 3 5.45 45.84 44.79
C GLU A 3 4.45 45.20 43.84
N GLN A 4 3.25 45.77 43.77
CA GLN A 4 2.20 45.38 42.84
C GLN A 4 2.64 45.65 41.39
N GLU A 5 3.30 46.79 41.15
CA GLU A 5 3.86 47.14 39.84
C GLU A 5 5.01 46.22 39.40
N LYS A 6 5.91 45.85 40.32
CA LYS A 6 6.98 44.86 40.05
C LYS A 6 6.42 43.50 39.66
N GLU A 7 5.39 43.02 40.37
CA GLU A 7 4.73 41.77 40.07
C GLU A 7 3.98 41.82 38.73
N GLN A 8 3.31 42.94 38.41
CA GLN A 8 2.71 43.16 37.10
C GLN A 8 3.76 43.12 35.98
N ASN A 9 4.90 43.80 36.15
CA ASN A 9 5.99 43.77 35.17
C ASN A 9 6.56 42.36 34.95
N LYS A 10 6.66 41.56 36.01
CA LYS A 10 7.08 40.15 35.92
C LYS A 10 6.10 39.32 35.11
N ARG A 11 4.79 39.48 35.35
CA ARG A 11 3.73 38.81 34.59
C ARG A 11 3.72 39.22 33.12
N ILE A 12 3.86 40.51 32.84
CA ILE A 12 3.98 41.03 31.46
C ILE A 12 5.16 40.37 30.74
N ASN A 13 6.32 40.29 31.37
CA ASN A 13 7.49 39.64 30.80
C ASN A 13 7.28 38.14 30.56
N GLN A 14 6.58 37.44 31.46
CA GLN A 14 6.21 36.04 31.28
C GLN A 14 5.25 35.85 30.10
N HIS A 15 4.21 36.68 30.00
CA HIS A 15 3.27 36.65 28.89
C HIS A 15 3.94 36.95 27.56
N GLN A 16 4.87 37.92 27.51
CA GLN A 16 5.61 38.22 26.28
C GLN A 16 6.42 37.01 25.79
N ARG A 17 7.05 36.27 26.71
CA ARG A 17 7.78 35.04 26.38
C ARG A 17 6.84 33.94 25.87
N LEU A 18 5.69 33.75 26.53
CA LEU A 18 4.69 32.78 26.10
C LEU A 18 4.13 33.12 24.72
N ILE A 19 3.81 34.39 24.45
CA ILE A 19 3.32 34.86 23.15
C ILE A 19 4.35 34.62 22.05
N ASN A 20 5.63 34.92 22.32
CA ASN A 20 6.69 34.66 21.34
C ASN A 20 6.83 33.16 21.05
N ASN A 21 6.75 32.30 22.07
CA ASN A 21 6.78 30.85 21.86
C ASN A 21 5.57 30.36 21.05
N LEU A 22 4.37 30.86 21.36
CA LEU A 22 3.15 30.51 20.62
C LEU A 22 3.23 30.95 19.16
N ARG A 23 3.81 32.12 18.87
CA ARG A 23 4.00 32.59 17.49
C ARG A 23 4.90 31.63 16.69
N GLU A 24 6.02 31.18 17.26
CA GLU A 24 6.91 30.23 16.57
C GLU A 24 6.22 28.88 16.34
N ARG A 25 5.46 28.39 17.33
CA ARG A 25 4.68 27.15 17.18
C ARG A 25 3.59 27.29 16.11
N LEU A 26 2.89 28.42 16.07
CA LEU A 26 1.86 28.69 15.07
C LEU A 26 2.46 28.71 13.66
N LYS A 27 3.62 29.37 13.49
CA LYS A 27 4.34 29.38 12.21
C LYS A 27 4.71 27.97 11.74
N SER A 28 5.17 27.11 12.66
CA SER A 28 5.44 25.71 12.32
C SER A 28 4.18 24.98 11.87
N VAL A 29 3.07 25.16 12.59
CA VAL A 29 1.79 24.55 12.22
C VAL A 29 1.31 25.05 10.87
N GLU A 30 1.42 26.36 10.59
CA GLU A 30 1.08 26.95 9.29
C GLU A 30 1.87 26.28 8.16
N THR A 31 3.20 26.15 8.29
CA THR A 31 4.03 25.44 7.30
C THR A 31 3.68 23.96 7.15
N ASP A 32 3.23 23.31 8.22
CA ASP A 32 2.82 21.91 8.14
C ASP A 32 1.48 21.75 7.42
N VAL A 33 0.53 22.68 7.59
CA VAL A 33 -0.88 22.54 7.12
C VAL A 33 -1.25 23.39 5.90
N GLU A 34 -0.39 24.30 5.45
CA GLU A 34 -0.65 25.12 4.28
C GLU A 34 -0.82 24.25 3.00
N PRO A 35 -1.53 24.74 1.98
CA PRO A 35 -1.47 24.14 0.66
C PRO A 35 -0.01 24.01 0.24
N ASP A 36 0.38 22.85 -0.28
CA ASP A 36 1.77 22.52 -0.62
C ASP A 36 2.74 22.53 0.58
N GLY A 37 2.22 22.61 1.81
CA GLY A 37 2.98 22.43 3.05
C GLY A 37 3.39 20.98 3.27
N ARG A 38 4.12 20.72 4.36
CA ARG A 38 4.74 19.41 4.60
C ARG A 38 3.76 18.23 4.62
N ILE A 39 2.57 18.44 5.16
CA ILE A 39 1.54 17.39 5.20
C ILE A 39 1.02 17.12 3.80
N SER A 40 0.78 18.16 2.99
CA SER A 40 0.35 18.03 1.60
C SER A 40 1.38 17.24 0.79
N GLU A 41 2.66 17.62 0.85
CA GLU A 41 3.76 16.90 0.18
C GLU A 41 3.85 15.43 0.61
N ALA A 42 3.63 15.15 1.91
CA ALA A 42 3.64 13.79 2.42
C ALA A 42 2.47 12.95 1.90
N PHE A 43 1.29 13.56 1.75
CA PHE A 43 0.13 12.90 1.14
C PHE A 43 0.36 12.63 -0.36
N ASP A 44 0.92 13.59 -1.10
CA ASP A 44 1.25 13.38 -2.52
C ASP A 44 2.27 12.26 -2.70
N ALA A 45 3.29 12.19 -1.84
CA ALA A 45 4.26 11.10 -1.86
C ALA A 45 3.61 9.74 -1.55
N LEU A 46 2.65 9.71 -0.63
CA LEU A 46 1.90 8.50 -0.30
C LEU A 46 1.01 8.06 -1.47
N ASP A 47 0.32 9.00 -2.12
CA ASP A 47 -0.55 8.72 -3.26
C ASP A 47 0.24 8.11 -4.43
N ASN A 48 1.37 8.72 -4.79
CA ASN A 48 2.29 8.18 -5.79
C ASN A 48 2.82 6.78 -5.44
N HIS A 49 3.09 6.53 -4.14
CA HIS A 49 3.54 5.21 -3.70
C HIS A 49 2.43 4.17 -3.82
N LEU A 50 1.19 4.52 -3.47
CA LEU A 50 0.04 3.65 -3.61
C LEU A 50 -0.23 3.31 -5.08
N ASP A 51 -0.12 4.28 -5.99
CA ASP A 51 -0.24 4.07 -7.44
C ASP A 51 0.81 3.08 -7.97
N ASP A 52 2.08 3.21 -7.56
CA ASP A 52 3.14 2.26 -7.96
C ASP A 52 2.87 0.86 -7.41
N VAL A 53 2.40 0.74 -6.17
CA VAL A 53 2.05 -0.55 -5.56
C VAL A 53 0.88 -1.19 -6.30
N GLU A 54 -0.18 -0.44 -6.60
CA GLU A 54 -1.34 -0.92 -7.36
C GLU A 54 -0.92 -1.43 -8.74
N GLN A 55 -0.15 -0.65 -9.49
CA GLN A 55 0.32 -1.05 -10.82
C GLN A 55 1.16 -2.34 -10.77
N ARG A 56 2.05 -2.46 -9.79
CA ARG A 56 2.88 -3.67 -9.61
C ARG A 56 2.05 -4.89 -9.24
N LEU A 57 1.06 -4.72 -8.36
CA LEU A 57 0.17 -5.82 -7.98
C LEU A 57 -0.67 -6.28 -9.17
N SER A 58 -1.32 -5.35 -9.87
CA SER A 58 -2.13 -5.64 -11.06
C SER A 58 -1.31 -6.39 -12.12
N LYS A 59 -0.11 -5.92 -12.44
CA LYS A 59 0.78 -6.62 -13.37
C LYS A 59 1.14 -8.04 -12.92
N ARG A 60 1.42 -8.23 -11.63
CA ARG A 60 1.75 -9.56 -11.09
C ARG A 60 0.54 -10.50 -11.14
N LEU A 61 -0.66 -10.00 -10.89
CA LEU A 61 -1.89 -10.77 -11.00
C LEU A 61 -2.13 -11.19 -12.46
N ASP A 62 -2.00 -10.27 -13.43
CA ASP A 62 -2.10 -10.60 -14.85
C ASP A 62 -1.08 -11.67 -15.30
N GLU A 63 0.15 -11.62 -14.77
CA GLU A 63 1.17 -12.62 -15.03
C GLU A 63 0.81 -13.99 -14.42
N HIS A 64 0.18 -14.00 -13.25
CA HIS A 64 -0.30 -15.21 -12.59
C HIS A 64 -1.48 -15.82 -13.33
N ASP A 65 -2.46 -15.03 -13.77
CA ASP A 65 -3.60 -15.50 -14.55
C ASP A 65 -3.13 -16.20 -15.84
N LYS A 66 -2.23 -15.56 -16.59
CA LYS A 66 -1.62 -16.18 -17.79
C LYS A 66 -0.87 -17.47 -17.48
N ARG A 67 -0.25 -17.59 -16.30
CA ARG A 67 0.42 -18.83 -15.89
C ARG A 67 -0.59 -19.91 -15.55
N PHE A 68 -1.70 -19.57 -14.91
CA PHE A 68 -2.78 -20.50 -14.61
C PHE A 68 -3.46 -21.00 -15.87
N ASP A 69 -3.77 -20.12 -16.84
CA ASP A 69 -4.32 -20.54 -18.14
C ASP A 69 -3.42 -21.58 -18.85
N ARG A 70 -2.10 -21.34 -18.83
CA ARG A 70 -1.14 -22.29 -19.40
C ARG A 70 -1.07 -23.61 -18.63
N LEU A 71 -1.21 -23.57 -17.31
CA LEU A 71 -1.24 -24.77 -16.48
C LEU A 71 -2.52 -25.57 -16.74
N GLU A 72 -3.67 -24.91 -16.80
CA GLU A 72 -4.95 -25.53 -17.13
C GLU A 72 -4.89 -26.23 -18.48
N HIS A 73 -4.35 -25.56 -19.51
CA HIS A 73 -4.20 -26.19 -20.83
C HIS A 73 -3.32 -27.45 -20.78
N LYS A 74 -2.20 -27.41 -20.05
CA LYS A 74 -1.32 -28.57 -19.88
C LYS A 74 -1.99 -29.71 -19.12
N VAL A 75 -2.75 -29.40 -18.07
CA VAL A 75 -3.52 -30.39 -17.30
C VAL A 75 -4.56 -31.05 -18.19
N ASN A 76 -5.30 -30.28 -18.99
CA ASN A 76 -6.28 -30.82 -19.93
C ASN A 76 -5.62 -31.74 -20.97
N GLN A 77 -4.47 -31.34 -21.53
CA GLN A 77 -3.71 -32.19 -22.45
C GLN A 77 -3.24 -33.51 -21.81
N LEU A 78 -2.82 -33.47 -20.53
CA LEU A 78 -2.44 -34.68 -19.80
C LEU A 78 -3.64 -35.57 -19.54
N GLY A 79 -4.79 -35.00 -19.18
CA GLY A 79 -6.06 -35.71 -19.04
C GLY A 79 -6.40 -36.49 -20.30
N SER A 80 -6.43 -35.81 -21.46
CA SER A 80 -6.73 -36.48 -22.75
C SER A 80 -5.74 -37.58 -23.11
N LYS A 81 -4.45 -37.41 -22.79
CA LYS A 81 -3.45 -38.47 -23.02
C LYS A 81 -3.68 -39.68 -22.12
N LEU A 82 -4.07 -39.45 -20.86
CA LEU A 82 -4.39 -40.53 -19.94
C LEU A 82 -5.64 -41.29 -20.39
N ASP A 83 -6.68 -40.59 -20.88
CA ASP A 83 -7.88 -41.23 -21.43
C ASP A 83 -7.54 -42.18 -22.57
N ILE A 84 -6.69 -41.75 -23.52
CA ILE A 84 -6.21 -42.59 -24.64
C ILE A 84 -5.44 -43.82 -24.12
N ILE A 85 -4.57 -43.65 -23.11
CA ILE A 85 -3.81 -44.76 -22.54
C ILE A 85 -4.75 -45.77 -21.87
N ILE A 86 -5.76 -45.29 -21.15
CA ILE A 86 -6.77 -46.14 -20.49
C ILE A 86 -7.56 -46.94 -21.54
N GLU A 87 -7.97 -46.30 -22.63
CA GLU A 87 -8.65 -46.96 -23.76
C GLU A 87 -7.79 -48.06 -24.40
N HIS A 88 -6.50 -47.79 -24.64
CA HIS A 88 -5.57 -48.81 -25.14
C HIS A 88 -5.35 -49.96 -24.15
N LEU A 89 -5.26 -49.70 -22.84
CA LEU A 89 -5.06 -50.77 -21.86
C LEU A 89 -6.31 -51.63 -21.68
N THR A 90 -7.50 -51.02 -21.70
CA THR A 90 -8.77 -51.75 -21.59
C THR A 90 -9.01 -52.63 -22.82
N SER A 91 -8.77 -52.11 -24.03
CA SER A 91 -8.87 -52.92 -25.25
C SER A 91 -7.92 -54.11 -25.31
N ILE A 92 -6.71 -54.02 -24.72
CA ILE A 92 -5.80 -55.16 -24.59
C ILE A 92 -6.35 -56.21 -23.62
N ASN A 93 -6.94 -55.77 -22.50
CA ASN A 93 -7.51 -56.65 -21.49
C ASN A 93 -8.77 -57.40 -21.98
N ASP A 94 -9.46 -56.87 -23.00
CA ASP A 94 -10.66 -57.47 -23.58
C ASP A 94 -10.36 -58.50 -24.71
N LEU A 95 -9.08 -58.77 -25.00
CA LEU A 95 -8.70 -59.82 -25.97
C LEU A 95 -8.93 -61.21 -25.37
N PRO A 96 -9.61 -62.14 -26.08
CA PRO A 96 -9.81 -63.50 -25.59
C PRO A 96 -8.48 -64.24 -25.46
N GLU A 97 -8.27 -64.91 -24.33
CA GLU A 97 -7.15 -65.86 -24.17
C GLU A 97 -7.37 -67.05 -25.12
N GLU A 98 -6.54 -67.16 -26.16
CA GLU A 98 -6.46 -68.35 -27.04
C GLU A 98 -5.83 -69.55 -26.31
#